data_AF-A0A2G6YWS7-F1
#
_entry.id   AF-A0A2G6YWS7-F1
#
_cell.length_a   1.000
_cell.length_b   1.000
_cell.length_c   1.000
_cell.angle_alpha   90.00
_cell.angle_beta   90.00
_cell.angle_gamma   90.00
#
_symmetry.space_group_name_H-M   'P 1'
#
loop_
_entity.id
_entity.type
_entity.pdbx_description
1 polymer ?
#
loop_
_entity_poly.entity_id
_entity_poly.type
_entity_poly.pdbx_seq_one_letter_code
_entity_poly.pdbx_strand_id
1 'polypeptide(L)'
;MKSSIRIVDVDRLETWSQYKAGMCDSCAANCCTMPLEVRLPDLVRLELVDPFEVENIEPKLIAKRLMKMRLIDHFNPKHEIFTMARRAGGDCNFLDKKTRRCTVYEKRPETCRLHPKKGPKPGFCAYGNKALSQI
;
A
#
# COMPACT_ATOMS: atom_id res chain seq x y z
N MET A 1 -21.62 -28.14 1.97
CA MET A 1 -21.40 -26.91 1.17
C MET A 1 -19.93 -26.88 0.76
N LYS A 2 -19.61 -26.96 -0.54
CA LYS A 2 -18.22 -26.91 -1.00
C LYS A 2 -17.67 -25.52 -0.68
N SER A 3 -16.86 -25.41 0.37
CA SER A 3 -16.05 -24.23 0.59
C SER A 3 -15.00 -24.22 -0.53
N SER A 4 -15.32 -23.55 -1.63
CA SER A 4 -14.36 -23.26 -2.68
C SER A 4 -13.32 -22.36 -2.02
N ILE A 5 -12.19 -22.94 -1.64
CA ILE A 5 -11.01 -22.20 -1.20
C ILE A 5 -10.60 -21.37 -2.43
N ARG A 6 -11.11 -20.15 -2.52
CA ARG A 6 -10.66 -19.18 -3.52
C ARG A 6 -9.36 -18.59 -2.98
N ILE A 7 -8.25 -19.17 -3.41
CA ILE A 7 -6.92 -18.57 -3.23
C ILE A 7 -6.94 -17.26 -4.02
N VAL A 8 -6.64 -16.16 -3.35
CA VAL A 8 -6.51 -14.85 -3.99
C VAL A 8 -5.07 -14.64 -4.38
N ASP A 9 -4.87 -14.25 -5.64
CA ASP A 9 -3.59 -13.88 -6.21
C ASP A 9 -3.62 -12.38 -6.52
N VAL A 10 -2.73 -11.62 -5.88
CA VAL A 10 -2.69 -10.15 -5.97
C VAL A 10 -2.37 -9.67 -7.38
N ASP A 11 -1.66 -10.47 -8.18
CA ASP A 11 -1.25 -10.14 -9.54
C ASP A 11 -2.28 -10.59 -10.58
N ARG A 12 -3.29 -11.38 -10.18
CA ARG A 12 -4.36 -11.87 -11.06
C ARG A 12 -5.72 -11.25 -10.71
N LEU A 13 -6.06 -10.18 -11.42
CA LEU A 13 -7.27 -9.36 -11.18
C LEU A 13 -8.59 -10.13 -11.27
N GLU A 14 -8.64 -11.26 -11.97
CA GLU A 14 -9.79 -12.15 -12.04
C GLU A 14 -10.06 -12.89 -10.72
N THR A 15 -9.04 -13.05 -9.86
CA THR A 15 -9.19 -13.69 -8.54
C THR A 15 -9.72 -12.72 -7.48
N TRP A 16 -9.76 -11.42 -7.79
CA TRP A 16 -10.22 -10.39 -6.87
C TRP A 16 -11.73 -10.45 -6.68
N SER A 17 -12.16 -10.22 -5.45
CA SER A 17 -13.57 -10.23 -5.08
C SER A 17 -14.16 -8.82 -5.15
N GLN A 18 -15.44 -8.71 -5.53
CA GLN A 18 -16.15 -7.43 -5.44
C GLN A 18 -16.15 -6.97 -3.99
N TYR A 19 -15.78 -5.71 -3.76
CA TYR A 19 -15.62 -5.20 -2.41
C TYR A 19 -16.97 -5.09 -1.68
N LYS A 20 -16.94 -5.39 -0.39
CA LYS A 20 -18.04 -5.15 0.56
C LYS A 20 -17.49 -4.46 1.81
N ALA A 21 -18.27 -3.57 2.40
CA ALA A 21 -17.92 -2.94 3.67
C ALA A 21 -17.65 -4.02 4.74
N GLY A 22 -16.64 -3.81 5.59
CA GLY A 22 -16.21 -4.77 6.60
C GLY A 22 -15.21 -5.83 6.13
N MET A 23 -14.90 -5.94 4.83
CA MET A 23 -13.91 -6.91 4.34
C MET A 23 -12.54 -6.75 5.00
N CYS A 24 -12.12 -5.54 5.35
CA CYS A 24 -10.81 -5.31 5.99
C CYS A 24 -10.70 -5.89 7.41
N ASP A 25 -11.80 -6.22 8.09
CA ASP A 25 -11.77 -6.70 9.48
C ASP A 25 -11.21 -8.14 9.62
N SER A 26 -11.45 -8.96 8.59
CA SER A 26 -10.98 -10.34 8.49
C SER A 26 -9.90 -10.54 7.42
N CYS A 27 -9.41 -9.48 6.79
CA CYS A 27 -8.45 -9.56 5.69
C CYS A 27 -7.02 -9.88 6.17
N ALA A 28 -6.24 -10.58 5.33
CA ALA A 28 -4.80 -10.80 5.48
C ALA A 28 -3.94 -9.57 5.06
N ALA A 29 -4.60 -8.47 4.68
CA ALA A 29 -4.00 -7.22 4.21
C ALA A 29 -3.20 -7.32 2.91
N ASN A 30 -3.68 -8.10 1.94
CA ASN A 30 -3.07 -8.25 0.63
C ASN A 30 -2.87 -6.92 -0.12
N CYS A 31 -3.77 -5.94 0.04
CA CYS A 31 -3.55 -4.61 -0.54
C CYS A 31 -2.29 -3.90 0.02
N CYS A 32 -1.86 -4.28 1.23
CA CYS A 32 -0.64 -3.78 1.86
C CYS A 32 0.60 -4.63 1.51
N THR A 33 0.50 -5.63 0.64
CA THR A 33 1.66 -6.36 0.09
C THR A 33 1.97 -5.94 -1.35
N MET A 34 1.07 -5.19 -1.98
CA MET A 34 1.20 -4.68 -3.33
C MET A 34 2.18 -3.49 -3.41
N PRO A 35 2.82 -3.25 -4.56
CA PRO A 35 3.54 -2.01 -4.82
C PRO A 35 2.63 -0.80 -4.62
N LEU A 36 3.18 0.25 -4.01
CA LEU A 36 2.45 1.47 -3.72
C LEU A 36 3.22 2.67 -4.28
N GLU A 37 2.63 3.28 -5.30
CA GLU A 37 3.09 4.54 -5.86
C GLU A 37 2.42 5.72 -5.16
N VAL A 38 3.21 6.73 -4.82
CA VAL A 38 2.78 7.93 -4.11
C VAL A 38 3.42 9.19 -4.70
N ARG A 39 2.83 10.34 -4.40
CA ARG A 39 3.39 11.66 -4.75
C ARG A 39 3.87 12.41 -3.50
N LEU A 40 4.57 13.53 -3.66
CA LEU A 40 5.05 14.35 -2.54
C LEU A 40 3.98 14.66 -1.47
N PRO A 41 2.73 15.04 -1.81
CA PRO A 41 1.70 15.29 -0.80
C PRO A 41 1.38 14.07 0.06
N ASP A 42 1.51 12.85 -0.47
CA ASP A 42 1.33 11.63 0.31
C ASP A 42 2.52 11.39 1.24
N LEU A 43 3.74 11.72 0.82
CA LEU A 43 4.94 11.62 1.66
C LEU A 43 4.88 12.61 2.84
N VAL A 44 4.37 13.82 2.61
CA VAL A 44 4.06 14.79 3.67
C VAL A 44 2.98 14.27 4.60
N ARG A 45 1.88 13.72 4.04
CA ARG A 45 0.80 13.15 4.86
C ARG A 45 1.26 11.99 5.73
N LEU A 46 2.18 11.17 5.22
CA LEU A 46 2.84 10.09 5.95
C LEU A 46 3.91 10.60 6.94
N GLU A 47 4.17 11.91 6.97
CA GLU A 47 5.19 12.56 7.81
C GLU A 47 6.62 12.05 7.54
N LEU A 48 6.89 11.65 6.30
CA LEU A 48 8.24 11.24 5.86
C LEU A 48 9.05 12.41 5.28
N VAL A 49 8.35 13.47 4.91
CA VAL A 49 8.88 14.70 4.29
C VAL A 49 8.18 15.88 4.93
N ASP A 50 8.94 16.89 5.34
CA ASP A 50 8.39 18.13 5.88
C ASP A 50 7.83 19.02 4.75
N PRO A 51 6.71 19.73 4.93
CA PRO A 51 6.21 20.70 3.94
C PRO A 51 7.27 21.73 3.49
N PHE A 52 8.15 22.17 4.40
CA PHE A 52 9.25 23.08 4.08
C PHE A 52 10.27 22.44 3.14
N GLU A 53 10.54 21.15 3.26
CA GLU A 53 11.40 20.43 2.30
C GLU A 53 10.76 20.45 0.91
N VAL A 54 9.44 20.29 0.80
CA VAL A 54 8.72 20.30 -0.49
C VAL A 54 8.86 21.65 -1.20
N GLU A 55 8.89 22.74 -0.44
CA GLU A 55 9.02 24.10 -1.00
C GLU A 55 10.46 24.47 -1.36
N ASN A 56 11.47 23.87 -0.70
CA ASN A 56 12.85 24.36 -0.75
C ASN A 56 13.87 23.33 -1.26
N ILE A 57 13.50 22.06 -1.43
CA ILE A 57 14.41 20.99 -1.82
C ILE A 57 13.90 20.30 -3.08
N GLU A 58 14.81 20.12 -4.05
CA GLU A 58 14.49 19.39 -5.27
C GLU A 58 13.99 17.95 -4.96
N PRO A 59 12.91 17.48 -5.62
CA PRO A 59 12.35 16.14 -5.39
C PRO A 59 13.36 15.00 -5.51
N LYS A 60 14.35 15.14 -6.38
CA LYS A 60 15.43 14.16 -6.58
C LYS A 60 16.33 14.02 -5.35
N LEU A 61 16.59 15.10 -4.61
CA LEU A 61 17.38 15.06 -3.38
C LEU A 61 16.58 14.46 -2.23
N ILE A 62 15.30 14.80 -2.13
CA ILE A 62 14.35 14.15 -1.19
C ILE A 62 14.32 12.64 -1.46
N ALA A 63 14.16 12.23 -2.72
CA ALA A 63 14.16 10.82 -3.10
C ALA A 63 15.44 10.10 -2.68
N LYS A 64 16.63 10.67 -2.94
CA LYS A 64 17.92 10.09 -2.51
C LYS A 64 17.99 9.89 -0.99
N ARG A 65 17.53 10.87 -0.19
CA ARG A 65 17.44 10.75 1.27
C ARG A 65 16.54 9.60 1.68
N LEU A 66 15.33 9.53 1.12
CA LEU A 66 14.34 8.51 1.44
C LEU A 66 14.79 7.09 1.02
N MET A 67 15.48 6.94 -0.12
CA MET A 67 16.08 5.67 -0.53
C MET A 67 17.16 5.21 0.44
N LYS A 68 18.04 6.12 0.91
CA LYS A 68 19.06 5.80 1.92
C LYS A 68 18.44 5.33 3.24
N MET A 69 17.29 5.89 3.61
CA MET A 69 16.50 5.48 4.78
C MET A 69 15.65 4.22 4.55
N ARG A 70 15.64 3.67 3.32
CA ARG A 70 14.79 2.53 2.91
C ARG A 70 13.29 2.79 3.12
N LEU A 71 12.87 4.04 2.92
CA LEU A 71 11.45 4.44 2.97
C LEU A 71 10.78 4.33 1.60
N ILE A 72 11.56 4.48 0.52
CA ILE A 72 11.14 4.27 -0.86
C ILE A 72 12.14 3.34 -1.57
N ASP A 73 11.65 2.54 -2.52
CA ASP A 73 12.48 1.66 -3.37
C ASP A 73 12.90 2.36 -4.67
N HIS A 74 12.05 3.25 -5.19
CA HIS A 74 12.27 3.89 -6.49
C HIS A 74 11.68 5.31 -6.55
N PHE A 75 12.25 6.13 -7.43
CA PHE A 75 11.73 7.44 -7.80
C PHE A 75 11.82 7.62 -9.31
N ASN A 76 10.69 7.97 -9.94
CA ASN A 76 10.58 8.31 -11.34
C ASN A 76 10.59 9.84 -11.51
N PRO A 77 11.69 10.45 -11.98
CA PRO A 77 11.79 11.91 -12.09
C PRO A 77 10.85 12.52 -13.13
N LYS A 78 10.51 11.78 -14.20
CA LYS A 78 9.67 12.29 -15.29
C LYS A 78 8.25 12.58 -14.83
N HIS A 79 7.75 11.79 -13.89
CA HIS A 79 6.37 11.89 -13.40
C HIS A 79 6.26 12.28 -11.92
N GLU A 80 7.40 12.45 -11.26
CA GLU A 80 7.52 12.73 -9.82
C GLU A 80 6.77 11.71 -8.96
N ILE A 81 6.94 10.43 -9.29
CA ILE A 81 6.30 9.30 -8.61
C ILE A 81 7.34 8.59 -7.76
N PHE A 82 6.99 8.31 -6.51
CA PHE A 82 7.80 7.58 -5.55
C PHE A 82 7.16 6.20 -5.34
N THR A 83 7.96 5.14 -5.39
CA THR A 83 7.51 3.79 -5.06
C THR A 83 7.92 3.49 -3.63
N MET A 84 6.94 3.30 -2.74
CA MET A 84 7.18 3.02 -1.33
C MET A 84 7.95 1.71 -1.14
N ALA A 85 8.88 1.72 -0.19
CA ALA A 85 9.65 0.53 0.13
C ALA A 85 8.78 -0.53 0.81
N ARG A 86 9.11 -1.79 0.55
CA ARG A 86 8.50 -2.94 1.22
C ARG A 86 9.53 -3.68 2.06
N ARG A 87 9.06 -4.34 3.11
CA ARG A 87 9.88 -5.26 3.90
C ARG A 87 10.28 -6.45 3.03
N ALA A 88 11.30 -7.20 3.46
CA ALA A 88 11.78 -8.38 2.73
C ALA A 88 10.67 -9.41 2.42
N GLY A 89 9.65 -9.51 3.28
CA GLY A 89 8.48 -10.39 3.05
C GLY A 89 7.39 -9.81 2.14
N GLY A 90 7.64 -8.68 1.47
CA GLY A 90 6.66 -8.02 0.59
C GLY A 90 5.64 -7.14 1.31
N ASP A 91 5.60 -7.12 2.64
CA ASP A 91 4.71 -6.25 3.41
C ASP A 91 5.11 -4.77 3.31
N CYS A 92 4.10 -3.89 3.26
CA CYS A 92 4.27 -2.46 3.47
C CYS A 92 4.94 -2.18 4.82
N ASN A 93 5.81 -1.17 4.86
CA ASN A 93 6.51 -0.73 6.07
C ASN A 93 5.56 -0.34 7.22
N PHE A 94 4.34 0.11 6.90
CA PHE A 94 3.32 0.51 7.88
C PHE A 94 2.32 -0.60 8.22
N LEU A 95 2.58 -1.85 7.85
CA LEU A 95 1.68 -2.96 8.20
C LEU A 95 2.06 -3.53 9.56
N ASP A 96 1.12 -3.56 10.50
CA ASP A 96 1.33 -4.23 11.79
C ASP A 96 1.42 -5.75 11.59
N LYS A 97 2.48 -6.35 12.14
CA LYS A 97 2.80 -7.76 11.90
C LYS A 97 1.77 -8.72 12.50
N LYS A 98 1.13 -8.34 13.62
CA LYS A 98 0.21 -9.21 14.36
C LYS A 98 -1.23 -9.04 13.90
N THR A 99 -1.72 -7.80 13.89
CA THR A 99 -3.11 -7.47 13.60
C THR A 99 -3.41 -7.44 12.11
N ARG A 100 -2.38 -7.33 11.26
CA ARG A 100 -2.51 -7.08 9.81
C ARG A 100 -3.31 -5.82 9.50
N ARG A 101 -3.21 -4.81 10.37
CA ARG A 101 -3.80 -3.48 10.15
C ARG A 101 -2.72 -2.45 9.85
N CYS A 102 -3.05 -1.45 9.04
CA CYS A 102 -2.14 -0.35 8.76
C CYS A 102 -1.97 0.50 10.03
N THR A 103 -0.73 0.76 10.43
CA THR A 103 -0.39 1.54 11.64
C THR A 103 -0.58 3.04 11.47
N VAL A 104 -0.69 3.52 10.22
CA VAL A 104 -0.87 4.93 9.85
C VAL A 104 -2.23 5.18 9.22
N TYR A 105 -3.29 4.53 9.72
CA TYR A 105 -4.60 4.48 9.06
C TYR A 105 -5.17 5.86 8.66
N GLU A 106 -5.01 6.86 9.52
CA GLU A 106 -5.46 8.25 9.30
C GLU A 106 -4.54 9.06 8.37
N LYS A 107 -3.29 8.62 8.21
CA LYS A 107 -2.25 9.26 7.39
C LYS A 107 -2.01 8.54 6.07
N ARG A 108 -2.82 7.52 5.77
CA ARG A 108 -2.68 6.71 4.56
C ARG A 108 -2.62 7.59 3.29
N PRO A 109 -1.76 7.22 2.32
CA PRO A 109 -1.74 7.84 1.00
C PRO A 109 -3.10 7.75 0.33
N GLU A 110 -3.34 8.65 -0.62
CA GLU A 110 -4.60 8.74 -1.34
C GLU A 110 -5.03 7.38 -1.93
N THR A 111 -4.11 6.68 -2.61
CA THR A 111 -4.36 5.35 -3.19
C THR A 111 -4.90 4.35 -2.16
N CYS A 112 -4.32 4.33 -0.95
CA CYS A 112 -4.75 3.42 0.12
C CYS A 112 -6.06 3.87 0.78
N ARG A 113 -6.31 5.17 0.89
CA ARG A 113 -7.56 5.73 1.46
C ARG A 113 -8.75 5.49 0.53
N LEU A 114 -8.53 5.66 -0.77
CA LEU A 114 -9.56 5.53 -1.78
C LEU A 114 -9.78 4.09 -2.24
N HIS A 115 -8.93 3.13 -1.84
CA HIS A 115 -9.18 1.72 -2.12
C HIS A 115 -10.53 1.27 -1.53
N PRO A 116 -11.41 0.59 -2.29
CA PRO A 116 -11.19 0.00 -3.62
C PRO A 116 -11.63 0.88 -4.80
N LYS A 117 -12.08 2.12 -4.59
CA LYS A 117 -12.47 3.03 -5.69
C LYS A 117 -11.28 3.34 -6.60
N LYS A 118 -10.08 3.37 -6.03
CA LYS A 118 -8.79 3.53 -6.75
C LYS A 118 -7.96 2.26 -6.61
N GLY A 119 -7.30 1.84 -7.70
CA GLY A 119 -6.44 0.66 -7.77
C GLY A 119 -6.52 -0.04 -9.13
N PRO A 120 -5.84 -1.18 -9.30
CA PRO A 120 -5.79 -1.92 -10.57
C PRO A 120 -7.15 -2.39 -11.10
N LYS A 121 -8.09 -2.67 -10.19
CA LYS A 121 -9.47 -3.06 -10.51
C LYS A 121 -10.47 -2.30 -9.62
N PRO A 122 -10.94 -1.11 -10.04
CA PRO A 122 -11.87 -0.30 -9.25
C PRO A 122 -13.12 -1.08 -8.82
N GLY A 123 -13.51 -0.95 -7.56
CA GLY A 123 -14.66 -1.67 -6.96
C GLY A 123 -14.36 -3.11 -6.52
N PHE A 124 -13.14 -3.61 -6.76
CA PHE A 124 -12.71 -4.94 -6.36
C PHE A 124 -11.53 -4.86 -5.39
N CYS A 125 -11.38 -5.91 -4.59
CA CYS A 125 -10.31 -6.03 -3.61
C CYS A 125 -9.68 -7.43 -3.71
N ALA A 126 -8.35 -7.49 -3.57
CA ALA A 126 -7.60 -8.73 -3.37
C ALA A 126 -7.84 -9.31 -1.96
N TYR A 127 -9.08 -9.31 -1.47
CA TYR A 127 -9.41 -9.78 -0.13
C TYR A 127 -9.03 -11.25 0.06
N GLY A 128 -8.10 -11.54 0.97
CA GLY A 128 -7.82 -12.88 1.46
C GLY A 128 -8.23 -12.99 2.92
N ASN A 129 -8.97 -14.04 3.29
CA ASN A 129 -9.36 -14.26 4.69
C ASN A 129 -8.11 -14.67 5.49
N LYS A 130 -7.75 -13.88 6.51
CA LYS A 130 -6.58 -14.15 7.36
C LYS A 130 -6.63 -15.53 8.04
N ALA A 131 -7.81 -16.06 8.31
CA ALA A 131 -7.98 -17.41 8.87
C ALA A 131 -7.62 -18.53 7.88
N LEU A 132 -7.62 -18.24 6.58
CA LEU A 132 -7.28 -19.18 5.51
C LEU A 132 -5.86 -18.96 4.94
N SER A 133 -5.24 -17.82 5.24
CA SER A 133 -3.91 -17.43 4.73
C SER A 133 -2.75 -17.81 5.67
N GLN A 134 -3.01 -18.52 6.78
CA GLN A 134 -2.00 -18.96 7.77
C GLN A 134 -1.54 -20.42 7.56
N ILE A 135 -1.62 -20.94 6.33
CA ILE A 135 -1.08 -22.26 5.95
C ILE A 135 0.34 -22.07 5.45
#